data_AF-A0A2Z7A2H5-F1
#
_entry.id   AF-A0A2Z7A2H5-F1
#
_cell.length_a   1.000
_cell.length_b   1.000
_cell.length_c   1.000
_cell.angle_alpha   90.00
_cell.angle_beta   90.00
_cell.angle_gamma   90.00
#
_symmetry.space_group_name_H-M   'P 1'
#
loop_
_entity.id
_entity.type
_entity.pdbx_description
1 polymer ?
#
loop_
_entity_poly.entity_id
_entity_poly.type
_entity_poly.pdbx_seq_one_letter_code
_entity_poly.pdbx_strand_id
1 'polypeptide(L)' 'MVCIRKATVDDLLAMQACNLFCLPENYQMKYYFYHILSWPQLLYVAEDYNGKIVGYVLAKMEEESSECHGHITSLRC' A
#
# COMPACT_ATOMS: atom_id res chain seq x y z
N MET A 1 -9.69 -6.58 -16.95
CA MET A 1 -10.51 -6.47 -15.72
C MET A 1 -9.55 -6.52 -14.56
N VAL A 2 -9.80 -5.79 -13.48
CA VAL A 2 -8.89 -5.68 -12.36
C VAL A 2 -9.51 -6.37 -11.15
N CYS A 3 -8.71 -7.13 -10.40
CA CYS A 3 -9.10 -7.73 -9.13
C CYS A 3 -8.53 -6.90 -7.98
N ILE A 4 -9.35 -6.58 -6.99
CA ILE A 4 -8.91 -5.88 -5.77
C ILE A 4 -8.85 -6.92 -4.64
N ARG A 5 -7.69 -7.03 -4.01
CA ARG A 5 -7.48 -7.93 -2.87
C ARG A 5 -6.60 -7.29 -1.81
N LYS A 6 -6.55 -7.90 -0.62
CA LYS A 6 -5.62 -7.48 0.44
C LYS A 6 -4.18 -7.68 -0.02
N ALA A 7 -3.32 -6.73 0.36
CA ALA A 7 -1.89 -6.82 0.07
C ALA A 7 -1.24 -7.91 0.92
N THR A 8 -0.30 -8.65 0.34
CA THR A 8 0.59 -9.57 1.04
C THR A 8 2.03 -9.02 1.03
N VAL A 9 2.90 -9.64 1.81
CA VAL A 9 4.32 -9.24 1.90
C VAL A 9 5.03 -9.38 0.54
N ASP A 10 4.60 -10.35 -0.26
CA ASP A 10 5.15 -10.58 -1.61
C ASP A 10 4.83 -9.43 -2.58
N ASP A 11 3.76 -8.68 -2.34
CA ASP A 11 3.35 -7.57 -3.20
C ASP A 11 4.19 -6.29 -2.97
N LEU A 12 4.90 -6.18 -1.85
CA LEU A 12 5.54 -4.92 -1.44
C LEU A 12 6.58 -4.42 -2.44
N LEU A 13 7.35 -5.33 -3.06
CA LEU A 13 8.34 -4.96 -4.08
C LEU A 13 7.64 -4.39 -5.33
N ALA A 14 6.52 -5.00 -5.71
CA ALA A 14 5.72 -4.51 -6.83
C ALA A 14 5.09 -3.15 -6.50
N MET A 15 4.58 -2.97 -5.27
CA MET A 15 4.06 -1.69 -4.78
C MET A 15 5.12 -0.58 -4.81
N GLN A 16 6.34 -0.87 -4.32
CA GLN A 16 7.45 0.09 -4.34
C GLN A 16 7.83 0.49 -5.77
N ALA A 17 7.93 -0.48 -6.69
CA ALA A 17 8.19 -0.18 -8.11
C ALA A 17 7.05 0.67 -8.72
N CYS A 18 5.81 0.39 -8.33
CA CYS A 18 4.62 1.16 -8.71
C CYS A 18 4.71 2.62 -8.22
N ASN A 19 5.18 2.84 -6.99
CA ASN A 19 5.38 4.15 -6.38
C ASN A 19 6.47 4.95 -7.11
N LEU A 20 7.64 4.34 -7.32
CA LEU A 20 8.80 4.94 -8.02
C LEU A 20 8.48 5.41 -9.43
N PHE A 21 7.58 4.70 -10.13
CA PHE A 21 7.22 5.05 -11.50
C PHE A 21 6.26 6.24 -11.59
N CYS A 22 5.46 6.50 -10.55
CA CYS A 22 4.31 7.40 -10.64
C CYS A 22 4.33 8.57 -9.67
N LEU A 23 5.06 8.49 -8.57
CA LEU A 23 5.07 9.51 -7.53
C LEU A 23 6.50 10.04 -7.32
N PRO A 24 6.67 11.37 -7.22
CA PRO A 24 7.94 11.96 -6.83
C PRO A 24 8.28 11.63 -5.36
N GLU A 25 7.25 11.45 -4.53
CA GLU A 25 7.38 11.07 -3.12
C GLU A 25 7.55 9.55 -2.96
N ASN A 26 8.78 9.18 -2.60
CA ASN A 26 9.22 7.80 -2.50
C ASN A 26 9.56 7.43 -1.06
N TYR A 27 9.27 6.19 -0.69
CA TYR A 27 9.54 5.67 0.65
C TYR A 27 10.53 4.50 0.60
N GLN A 28 11.36 4.40 1.65
CA GLN A 28 12.21 3.23 1.83
C GLN A 28 11.38 1.98 2.15
N MET A 29 11.90 0.81 1.77
CA MET A 29 11.21 -0.47 1.99
C MET A 29 10.85 -0.73 3.46
N LYS A 30 11.66 -0.21 4.40
CA LYS A 30 11.37 -0.24 5.83
C LYS A 30 9.97 0.32 6.16
N TYR A 31 9.55 1.37 5.45
CA TYR A 31 8.26 2.01 5.68
C TYR A 31 7.09 1.17 5.18
N TYR A 32 7.27 0.50 4.03
CA TYR A 32 6.31 -0.49 3.53
C TYR A 32 6.16 -1.67 4.49
N PHE A 33 7.26 -2.20 5.02
CA PHE A 33 7.22 -3.25 6.04
C PHE A 33 6.50 -2.79 7.32
N TYR A 34 6.76 -1.57 7.78
CA TYR A 34 6.06 -1.02 8.94
C TYR A 34 4.54 -1.00 8.75
N HIS A 35 4.05 -0.59 7.57
CA HIS A 35 2.61 -0.55 7.30
C HIS A 35 1.96 -1.94 7.25
N ILE A 36 2.56 -2.88 6.51
CA ILE A 36 1.95 -4.21 6.36
C ILE A 36 2.01 -5.03 7.66
N LEU A 37 3.03 -4.82 8.50
CA LEU A 37 3.14 -5.52 9.78
C LEU A 37 2.25 -4.91 10.86
N SER A 38 2.03 -3.59 10.81
CA SER A 38 1.21 -2.90 11.80
C SER A 38 -0.29 -2.94 11.46
N TRP A 39 -0.64 -2.75 10.17
CA TRP A 39 -2.03 -2.67 9.71
C TRP A 39 -2.30 -3.46 8.42
N PRO A 40 -2.03 -4.77 8.36
CA PRO A 40 -2.19 -5.57 7.14
C PRO A 40 -3.60 -5.51 6.53
N GLN A 41 -4.62 -5.26 7.35
CA GLN A 41 -6.02 -5.21 6.92
C GLN A 41 -6.36 -3.92 6.15
N LEU A 42 -5.56 -2.87 6.28
CA LEU A 42 -5.79 -1.57 5.64
C LEU A 42 -5.13 -1.46 4.26
N LEU A 43 -4.21 -2.36 3.93
CA LEU A 43 -3.49 -2.35 2.66
C LEU A 43 -4.22 -3.20 1.62
N TYR A 44 -4.45 -2.62 0.45
CA TYR A 44 -5.05 -3.31 -0.69
C TYR A 44 -4.20 -3.08 -1.94
N VAL A 45 -4.23 -4.07 -2.82
CA VAL A 45 -3.63 -4.02 -4.15
C VAL A 45 -4.68 -4.30 -5.21
N ALA A 46 -4.48 -3.67 -6.35
CA ALA A 46 -5.22 -3.91 -7.57
C ALA A 46 -4.30 -4.67 -8.53
N GLU A 47 -4.70 -5.89 -8.90
CA GLU A 47 -3.95 -6.75 -9.82
C GLU A 47 -4.72 -6.96 -11.13
N ASP A 48 -4.00 -6.97 -12.25
CA ASP A 48 -4.53 -7.39 -13.55
C ASP A 48 -4.54 -8.93 -13.66
N TYR A 49 -5.20 -9.48 -14.68
CA TYR A 49 -5.29 -10.93 -14.91
C TYR A 49 -3.93 -11.64 -15.04
N ASN A 50 -2.88 -10.90 -15.39
CA ASN A 50 -1.52 -11.42 -15.48
C ASN A 50 -0.78 -11.44 -14.12
N GLY A 51 -1.46 -11.13 -13.00
CA GLY A 51 -0.86 -11.03 -11.67
C GLY A 51 0.01 -9.79 -11.47
N LYS A 52 -0.04 -8.83 -12.40
CA LYS A 52 0.71 -7.57 -12.30
C LYS A 52 -0.05 -6.60 -11.41
N ILE A 53 0.61 -6.08 -10.38
CA ILE A 53 0.07 -4.98 -9.57
C ILE A 53 0.01 -3.72 -10.42
N VAL A 54 -1.21 -3.22 -10.62
CA VAL A 54 -1.51 -1.99 -11.38
C VAL A 54 -1.84 -0.82 -10.47
N GLY A 55 -2.23 -1.08 -9.21
CA GLY A 55 -2.48 -0.06 -8.21
C GLY A 55 -2.38 -0.61 -6.80
N TYR A 56 -2.28 0.29 -5.82
CA TYR A 56 -2.23 -0.07 -4.41
C TYR A 56 -2.73 1.08 -3.52
N VAL A 57 -3.16 0.75 -2.31
CA VAL A 57 -3.38 1.71 -1.22
C VAL A 57 -2.53 1.32 -0.02
N LEU A 58 -1.82 2.30 0.51
CA LEU A 58 -1.04 2.22 1.73
C LEU A 58 -1.70 3.13 2.75
N ALA A 59 -2.19 2.55 3.84
CA ALA A 59 -2.91 3.27 4.88
C ALA A 59 -2.43 2.83 6.26
N LYS A 60 -2.53 3.73 7.23
CA LYS A 60 -2.20 3.52 8.64
C LYS A 60 -3.30 4.08 9.53
N MET A 61 -3.30 3.71 10.80
CA MET A 61 -4.07 4.42 11.82
C MET A 61 -3.20 5.55 12.39
N GLU A 62 -3.82 6.70 12.68
CA GLU A 62 -3.18 7.74 13.49
C GLU A 62 -3.02 7.26 14.93
N GLU A 63 -1.81 7.33 15.47
CA GLU A 63 -1.49 6.89 16.84
C GLU A 63 -1.51 8.07 17.84
N GLU A 64 -1.40 9.31 17.36
CA GLU A 64 -1.27 10.50 18.22
C GLU A 64 -2.62 11.19 18.52
N SER A 65 -3.71 10.80 17.84
CA SER A 65 -5.05 11.37 18.07
C SER A 65 -5.85 10.59 19.12
N SER A 66 -6.57 11.32 19.98
CA SER A 66 -7.50 10.71 20.96
C SER A 66 -8.71 10.03 20.30
N GLU A 67 -9.00 10.40 19.04
CA GLU A 67 -10.04 9.80 18.21
C GLU A 67 -9.45 8.81 17.20
N CYS A 68 -10.23 7.79 16.86
CA CYS A 68 -9.80 6.72 15.95
C CYS A 68 -9.92 7.20 14.49
N HIS A 69 -8.80 7.58 13.87
CA HIS A 69 -8.76 8.04 12.48
C HIS A 69 -7.80 7.20 11.62
N GLY A 70 -8.25 6.87 10.41
CA GLY A 70 -7.40 6.26 9.39
C GLY A 70 -6.74 7.34 8.53
N HIS A 71 -5.49 7.11 8.16
CA HIS A 71 -4.70 7.99 7.30
C HIS A 71 -4.26 7.25 6.04
N ILE A 72 -4.52 7.82 4.86
CA ILE A 72 -4.01 7.31 3.58
C ILE A 72 -2.61 7.86 3.37
N THR A 73 -1.61 7.01 3.51
CA THR A 73 -0.21 7.36 3.31
C THR A 73 0.12 7.52 1.82
N SER A 74 -0.37 6.60 0.99
CA SER A 74 -0.13 6.62 -0.45
C SER A 74 -1.23 5.85 -1.18
N LEU A 75 -1.77 6.42 -2.25
CA LEU A 75 -2.77 5.78 -3.08
C LEU A 75 -2.35 5.93 -4.54
N ARG A 76 -2.35 4.83 -5.28
CA ARG A 76 -2.06 4.82 -6.71
C ARG A 76 -3.01 3.86 -7.44
N CYS A 77 -3.54 4.35 -8.56
CA CYS A 77 -4.36 3.61 -9.52
C CYS A 77 -3.73 3.58 -10.91
#